data_AF-A0A9X1F7R1-F1
#
_entry.id   AF-A0A9X1F7R1-F1
#
_cell.length_a   1.000
_cell.length_b   1.000
_cell.length_c   1.000
_cell.angle_alpha   90.00
_cell.angle_beta   90.00
_cell.angle_gamma   90.00
#
_symmetry.space_group_name_H-M   'P 1'
#
loop_
_entity.id
_entity.type
_entity.pdbx_description
1 polymer ?
#
loop_
_entity_poly.entity_id
_entity_poly.type
_entity_poly.pdbx_seq_one_letter_code
_entity_poly.pdbx_strand_id
1 'polypeptide(L)'
;MTISDKFKFSLLKSRLGRLIRDIESRLIVLKMMFSNSKKANRKTVYCISPYKTGTTYLSSSFNPEISQHEPIHYTSYKVLDRDFDKYFAKRLNYLDLKLECSGSWSAYIEEMANNKVAKDLEYICVLRSPSSWITSVINYWNKTNMLKFHFDIPLEFFWKHKVGVDLRAFDFKKDNKENQEIIDKLIKFYFDFTEKTKLLKNVTYIDLKDIGDSIPKVEELIDEKAAVKDSWKRENKKKQFIYKNDSIDEAYNQLTAGLVEKKKHEPMVRRLVS
;
A
#
# COMPACT_ATOMS: atom_id res chain seq x y z
N MET A 1 -27.24 9.87 0.23
CA MET A 1 -27.13 8.43 0.59
C MET A 1 -28.55 7.89 0.69
N THR A 2 -28.96 7.02 -0.23
CA THR A 2 -30.34 6.54 -0.35
C THR A 2 -30.69 5.58 0.81
N ILE A 3 -31.98 5.29 1.01
CA ILE A 3 -32.44 4.29 2.00
C ILE A 3 -31.88 2.90 1.66
N SER A 4 -31.76 2.57 0.37
CA SER A 4 -31.12 1.36 -0.14
C SER A 4 -29.63 1.29 0.25
N ASP A 5 -28.91 2.41 0.12
CA ASP A 5 -27.51 2.49 0.54
C ASP A 5 -27.37 2.30 2.05
N LYS A 6 -28.25 2.90 2.85
CA LYS A 6 -28.25 2.74 4.32
C LYS A 6 -28.53 1.29 4.75
N PHE A 7 -29.43 0.60 4.07
CA PHE A 7 -29.76 -0.80 4.36
C PHE A 7 -28.62 -1.75 3.96
N LYS A 8 -28.09 -1.63 2.73
CA LYS A 8 -26.88 -2.35 2.28
C LYS A 8 -25.71 -2.12 3.24
N PHE A 9 -25.54 -0.87 3.69
CA PHE A 9 -24.51 -0.46 4.63
C PHE A 9 -24.66 -1.06 6.03
N SER A 10 -25.90 -1.23 6.52
CA SER A 10 -26.17 -1.92 7.78
C SER A 10 -25.87 -3.43 7.67
N LEU A 11 -26.28 -4.05 6.57
CA LEU A 11 -26.00 -5.46 6.25
C LEU A 11 -24.49 -5.76 6.18
N LEU A 12 -23.72 -4.88 5.54
CA LEU A 12 -22.25 -5.01 5.43
C LEU A 12 -21.53 -4.93 6.77
N LYS A 13 -22.13 -4.32 7.81
CA LYS A 13 -21.55 -4.27 9.17
C LYS A 13 -21.85 -5.50 10.01
N SER A 14 -22.81 -6.33 9.60
CA SER A 14 -23.24 -7.51 10.36
C SER A 14 -22.33 -8.73 10.12
N ARG A 15 -22.53 -9.80 10.88
CA ARG A 15 -21.89 -11.11 10.60
C ARG A 15 -22.20 -11.60 9.16
N LEU A 16 -23.37 -11.23 8.62
CA LEU A 16 -23.74 -11.51 7.24
C LEU A 16 -22.83 -10.79 6.23
N GLY A 17 -22.38 -9.56 6.55
CA GLY A 17 -21.44 -8.80 5.72
C GLY A 17 -20.09 -9.51 5.57
N ARG A 18 -19.58 -10.15 6.64
CA ARG A 18 -18.38 -11.00 6.55
C ARG A 18 -18.61 -12.20 5.64
N LEU A 19 -19.74 -12.90 5.81
CA LEU A 19 -20.10 -14.05 4.97
C LEU A 19 -20.20 -13.67 3.49
N ILE A 20 -20.82 -12.53 3.17
CA ILE A 20 -20.91 -12.02 1.80
C ILE A 20 -19.51 -11.77 1.23
N ARG A 21 -18.60 -11.12 1.98
CA ARG A 21 -17.22 -10.91 1.53
C ARG A 21 -16.45 -12.21 1.36
N ASP A 22 -16.69 -13.20 2.19
CA ASP A 22 -16.10 -14.53 2.04
C ASP A 22 -16.56 -15.21 0.75
N ILE A 23 -17.84 -15.11 0.43
CA ILE A 23 -18.40 -15.62 -0.83
C ILE A 23 -17.79 -14.84 -2.01
N GLU A 24 -17.80 -13.51 -1.98
CA GLU A 24 -17.19 -12.67 -3.02
C GLU A 24 -15.70 -13.00 -3.22
N SER A 25 -14.97 -13.21 -2.13
CA SER A 25 -13.55 -13.55 -2.18
C SER A 25 -13.32 -14.89 -2.86
N ARG A 26 -14.12 -15.92 -2.52
CA ARG A 26 -14.07 -17.22 -3.18
C ARG A 26 -14.42 -17.12 -4.66
N LEU A 27 -15.43 -16.32 -5.01
CA LEU A 27 -15.81 -16.09 -6.41
C LEU A 27 -14.70 -15.38 -7.19
N ILE A 28 -14.02 -14.39 -6.59
CA ILE A 28 -12.86 -13.73 -7.21
C ILE A 28 -11.73 -14.73 -7.44
N VAL A 29 -11.38 -15.53 -6.42
CA VAL A 29 -10.34 -16.56 -6.54
C VAL A 29 -10.70 -17.56 -7.65
N LEU A 30 -11.95 -17.99 -7.71
CA LEU A 30 -12.45 -18.89 -8.74
C LEU A 30 -12.34 -18.25 -10.14
N LYS A 31 -12.77 -16.99 -10.30
CA LYS A 31 -12.61 -16.23 -11.57
C LYS A 31 -11.14 -16.13 -11.99
N MET A 32 -10.22 -15.90 -11.06
CA MET A 32 -8.77 -15.88 -11.33
C MET A 32 -8.22 -17.24 -11.78
N MET A 33 -8.83 -18.35 -11.35
CA MET A 33 -8.41 -19.68 -11.82
C MET A 33 -8.83 -19.92 -13.27
N PHE A 34 -9.94 -19.32 -13.70
CA PHE A 34 -10.50 -19.47 -15.05
C PHE A 34 -10.07 -18.36 -16.03
N SER A 35 -9.52 -17.24 -15.56
CA SER A 35 -8.97 -16.22 -16.44
C SER A 35 -7.74 -16.77 -17.17
N ASN A 36 -7.78 -16.78 -18.50
CA ASN A 36 -6.69 -17.25 -19.35
C ASN A 36 -5.36 -16.60 -18.94
N SER A 37 -4.33 -17.42 -18.70
CA SER A 37 -2.97 -17.01 -18.32
C SER A 37 -2.22 -16.25 -19.43
N LYS A 38 -2.82 -16.09 -20.62
CA LYS A 38 -2.25 -15.36 -21.75
C LYS A 38 -2.48 -13.86 -21.60
N LYS A 39 -1.66 -13.20 -20.78
CA LYS A 39 -1.18 -11.81 -20.96
C LYS A 39 -0.22 -11.40 -19.83
N ALA A 40 0.96 -12.02 -19.78
CA ALA A 40 2.10 -11.50 -19.00
C ALA A 40 2.95 -10.52 -19.83
N ASN A 41 2.32 -9.75 -20.74
CA ASN A 41 3.02 -8.85 -21.65
C ASN A 41 2.72 -7.37 -21.38
N ARG A 42 2.20 -7.05 -20.18
CA ARG A 42 1.94 -5.68 -19.73
C ARG A 42 2.82 -5.35 -18.54
N LYS A 43 3.44 -4.18 -18.62
CA LYS A 43 4.37 -3.64 -17.64
C LYS A 43 3.58 -2.98 -16.50
N THR A 44 3.10 -3.77 -15.54
CA THR A 44 2.47 -3.23 -14.33
C THR A 44 3.53 -2.66 -13.40
N VAL A 45 3.32 -1.41 -12.96
CA VAL A 45 4.14 -0.76 -11.94
C VAL A 45 3.43 -0.84 -10.60
N TYR A 46 4.17 -1.18 -9.54
CA TYR A 46 3.64 -1.31 -8.19
C TYR A 46 4.12 -0.19 -7.28
N CYS A 47 3.22 0.65 -6.79
CA CYS A 47 3.49 1.50 -5.64
C CYS A 47 3.29 0.70 -4.34
N ILE A 48 4.41 0.31 -3.74
CA ILE A 48 4.52 -0.64 -2.62
C ILE A 48 4.65 0.06 -1.26
N SER A 49 4.34 1.34 -1.21
CA SER A 49 4.64 2.20 -0.07
C SER A 49 3.62 1.98 1.05
N PRO A 50 4.02 1.92 2.32
CA PRO A 50 3.12 1.69 3.45
C PRO A 50 1.90 2.62 3.44
N TYR A 51 0.81 2.21 4.08
CA TYR A 51 -0.35 3.07 4.28
C TYR A 51 0.06 4.46 4.78
N LYS A 52 -0.66 5.50 4.33
CA LYS A 52 -0.41 6.91 4.71
C LYS A 52 0.86 7.51 4.11
N THR A 53 1.45 6.92 3.09
CA THR A 53 2.55 7.53 2.33
C THR A 53 2.10 8.30 1.10
N GLY A 54 0.81 8.28 0.72
CA GLY A 54 0.31 8.97 -0.47
C GLY A 54 -0.11 8.05 -1.61
N THR A 55 -0.09 6.73 -1.40
CA THR A 55 -0.57 5.70 -2.35
C THR A 55 -1.92 6.03 -2.98
N THR A 56 -2.91 6.47 -2.17
CA THR A 56 -4.25 6.84 -2.64
C THR A 56 -4.23 8.02 -3.60
N TYR A 57 -3.40 9.04 -3.32
CA TYR A 57 -3.26 10.20 -4.20
C TYR A 57 -2.62 9.81 -5.53
N LEU A 58 -1.58 8.98 -5.48
CA LEU A 58 -0.92 8.52 -6.70
C LEU A 58 -1.89 7.71 -7.57
N SER A 59 -2.62 6.77 -6.99
CA SER A 59 -3.57 5.97 -7.76
C SER A 59 -4.70 6.80 -8.37
N SER A 60 -5.22 7.80 -7.63
CA SER A 60 -6.34 8.63 -8.10
C SER A 60 -5.93 9.70 -9.11
N SER A 61 -4.63 9.82 -9.39
CA SER A 61 -4.13 10.68 -10.46
C SER A 61 -4.32 10.07 -11.85
N PHE A 62 -4.79 8.81 -11.93
CA PHE A 62 -5.02 8.08 -13.18
C PHE A 62 -6.43 7.48 -13.21
N ASN A 63 -6.90 7.08 -14.40
CA ASN A 63 -8.21 6.45 -14.56
C ASN A 63 -8.32 5.15 -13.73
N PRO A 64 -9.43 4.88 -13.02
CA PRO A 64 -9.65 3.64 -12.27
C PRO A 64 -9.49 2.32 -13.05
N GLU A 65 -9.63 2.35 -14.38
CA GLU A 65 -9.39 1.19 -15.26
C GLU A 65 -7.88 0.93 -15.46
N ILE A 66 -7.06 1.97 -15.32
CA ILE A 66 -5.60 1.93 -15.47
C ILE A 66 -4.92 1.69 -14.12
N SER A 67 -5.47 2.30 -13.07
CA SER A 67 -4.84 2.47 -11.77
C SER A 67 -5.83 2.27 -10.63
N GLN A 68 -5.46 1.45 -9.63
CA GLN A 68 -6.31 1.24 -8.46
C GLN A 68 -5.54 1.27 -7.14
N HIS A 69 -6.22 1.74 -6.09
CA HIS A 69 -5.75 1.68 -4.71
C HIS A 69 -6.31 0.45 -4.00
N GLU A 70 -5.45 -0.43 -3.50
CA GLU A 70 -5.85 -1.62 -2.74
C GLU A 70 -6.91 -2.48 -3.45
N PRO A 71 -6.74 -2.81 -4.75
CA PRO A 71 -7.70 -3.63 -5.47
C PRO A 71 -7.78 -5.00 -4.80
N ILE A 72 -9.02 -5.48 -4.62
CA ILE A 72 -9.35 -6.79 -4.03
C ILE A 72 -8.60 -7.12 -2.73
N HIS A 73 -8.29 -6.10 -1.90
CA HIS A 73 -7.45 -6.24 -0.71
C HIS A 73 -7.92 -7.34 0.26
N TYR A 74 -9.23 -7.49 0.45
CA TYR A 74 -9.78 -8.54 1.32
C TYR A 74 -9.36 -9.94 0.86
N THR A 75 -9.48 -10.22 -0.44
CA THR A 75 -9.04 -11.49 -1.03
C THR A 75 -7.53 -11.63 -0.94
N SER A 76 -6.80 -10.57 -1.21
CA SER A 76 -5.33 -10.58 -1.19
C SER A 76 -4.80 -10.98 0.18
N TYR A 77 -5.31 -10.36 1.25
CA TYR A 77 -4.94 -10.70 2.63
C TYR A 77 -5.20 -12.15 3.03
N LYS A 78 -6.25 -12.78 2.48
CA LYS A 78 -6.58 -14.17 2.84
C LYS A 78 -5.73 -15.21 2.14
N VAL A 79 -5.09 -14.85 1.02
CA VAL A 79 -4.45 -15.82 0.13
C VAL A 79 -2.94 -15.62 0.03
N LEU A 80 -2.44 -14.38 0.12
CA LEU A 80 -1.02 -14.06 -0.04
C LEU A 80 -0.11 -14.85 0.91
N ASP A 81 -0.46 -14.92 2.19
CA ASP A 81 0.34 -15.66 3.19
C ASP A 81 0.31 -17.18 3.00
N ARG A 82 -0.60 -17.71 2.18
CA ARG A 82 -0.72 -19.17 1.94
C ARG A 82 0.10 -19.64 0.76
N ASP A 83 0.08 -18.88 -0.34
CA ASP A 83 0.73 -19.24 -1.60
C ASP A 83 0.98 -17.96 -2.41
N PHE A 84 1.98 -17.17 -1.97
CA PHE A 84 2.35 -15.91 -2.62
C PHE A 84 2.65 -16.12 -4.11
N ASP A 85 3.47 -17.13 -4.43
CA ASP A 85 3.99 -17.32 -5.77
C ASP A 85 2.92 -17.58 -6.81
N LYS A 86 1.99 -18.49 -6.51
CA LYS A 86 0.89 -18.82 -7.42
C LYS A 86 -0.15 -17.72 -7.46
N TYR A 87 -0.45 -17.12 -6.31
CA TYR A 87 -1.50 -16.11 -6.22
C TYR A 87 -1.10 -14.81 -6.89
N PHE A 88 0.15 -14.34 -6.69
CA PHE A 88 0.63 -13.07 -7.23
C PHE A 88 0.49 -13.01 -8.75
N ALA A 89 1.00 -14.01 -9.47
CA ALA A 89 0.94 -14.05 -10.93
C ALA A 89 -0.51 -14.11 -11.46
N LYS A 90 -1.39 -14.87 -10.82
CA LYS A 90 -2.81 -14.93 -11.20
C LYS A 90 -3.52 -13.60 -10.94
N ARG A 91 -3.23 -12.97 -9.80
CA ARG A 91 -3.81 -11.68 -9.41
C ARG A 91 -3.36 -10.58 -10.36
N LEU A 92 -2.07 -10.53 -10.69
CA LEU A 92 -1.51 -9.60 -11.67
C LEU A 92 -2.28 -9.68 -13.00
N ASN A 93 -2.42 -10.88 -13.56
CA ASN A 93 -3.14 -11.09 -14.81
C ASN A 93 -4.64 -10.78 -14.72
N TYR A 94 -5.27 -11.07 -13.58
CA TYR A 94 -6.69 -10.83 -13.36
C TYR A 94 -7.02 -9.34 -13.26
N LEU A 95 -6.17 -8.57 -12.58
CA LEU A 95 -6.38 -7.14 -12.40
C LEU A 95 -6.02 -6.34 -13.65
N ASP A 96 -5.00 -6.77 -14.39
CA ASP A 96 -4.61 -6.16 -15.68
C ASP A 96 -4.43 -4.62 -15.60
N LEU A 97 -3.93 -4.15 -14.46
CA LEU A 97 -3.66 -2.73 -14.18
C LEU A 97 -2.29 -2.34 -14.72
N LYS A 98 -2.14 -1.08 -15.13
CA LYS A 98 -0.82 -0.50 -15.42
C LYS A 98 -0.15 0.04 -14.16
N LEU A 99 -0.94 0.51 -13.20
CA LEU A 99 -0.47 0.97 -11.89
C LEU A 99 -1.29 0.35 -10.77
N GLU A 100 -0.62 -0.21 -9.77
CA GLU A 100 -1.28 -0.60 -8.54
C GLU A 100 -0.64 0.11 -7.34
N CYS A 101 -1.46 0.78 -6.54
CA CYS A 101 -1.00 1.40 -5.30
C CYS A 101 -1.62 0.69 -4.09
N SER A 102 -0.87 -0.21 -3.47
CA SER A 102 -1.35 -0.93 -2.29
C SER A 102 -0.29 -0.88 -1.19
N GLY A 103 -0.67 -0.32 -0.05
CA GLY A 103 0.17 -0.28 1.14
C GLY A 103 0.38 -1.65 1.75
N SER A 104 -0.51 -2.61 1.49
CA SER A 104 -0.33 -4.02 1.88
C SER A 104 0.98 -4.63 1.37
N TRP A 105 1.47 -4.21 0.20
CA TRP A 105 2.71 -4.74 -0.39
C TRP A 105 3.97 -4.42 0.40
N SER A 106 3.94 -3.39 1.24
CA SER A 106 5.08 -3.05 2.10
C SER A 106 5.48 -4.16 3.07
N ALA A 107 4.62 -5.15 3.29
CA ALA A 107 4.93 -6.31 4.13
C ALA A 107 5.35 -7.57 3.35
N TYR A 108 5.55 -7.49 2.03
CA TYR A 108 5.85 -8.64 1.16
C TYR A 108 7.09 -8.42 0.27
N ILE A 109 8.02 -7.55 0.70
CA ILE A 109 9.16 -7.15 -0.14
C ILE A 109 10.11 -8.31 -0.43
N GLU A 110 10.33 -9.18 0.55
CA GLU A 110 11.18 -10.36 0.39
C GLU A 110 10.53 -11.38 -0.55
N GLU A 111 9.23 -11.61 -0.40
CA GLU A 111 8.44 -12.46 -1.28
C GLU A 111 8.45 -11.93 -2.72
N MET A 112 8.30 -10.60 -2.90
CA MET A 112 8.41 -9.95 -4.21
C MET A 112 9.80 -10.10 -4.83
N ALA A 113 10.88 -9.91 -4.05
CA ALA A 113 12.25 -10.02 -4.53
C ALA A 113 12.60 -11.44 -5.00
N ASN A 114 11.98 -12.46 -4.40
CA ASN A 114 12.24 -13.87 -4.70
C ASN A 114 11.27 -14.47 -5.73
N ASN A 115 10.11 -13.84 -5.95
CA ASN A 115 9.11 -14.34 -6.87
C ASN A 115 9.55 -14.26 -8.35
N LYS A 116 9.25 -15.31 -9.13
CA LYS A 116 9.67 -15.42 -10.54
C LYS A 116 9.20 -14.28 -11.44
N VAL A 117 8.02 -13.70 -11.17
CA VAL A 117 7.43 -12.61 -11.94
C VAL A 117 7.73 -11.28 -11.29
N ALA A 118 7.48 -11.16 -9.98
CA ALA A 118 7.54 -9.88 -9.28
C ALA A 118 8.95 -9.28 -9.29
N LYS A 119 10.01 -10.09 -9.11
CA LYS A 119 11.40 -9.62 -9.02
C LYS A 119 11.87 -8.73 -10.18
N ASP A 120 11.23 -8.87 -11.35
CA ASP A 120 11.58 -8.14 -12.58
C ASP A 120 10.62 -6.98 -12.88
N LEU A 121 9.59 -6.74 -12.05
CA LEU A 121 8.67 -5.62 -12.19
C LEU A 121 9.32 -4.29 -11.82
N GLU A 122 8.58 -3.21 -12.08
CA GLU A 122 8.92 -1.86 -11.65
C GLU A 122 8.13 -1.45 -10.42
N TYR A 123 8.82 -0.77 -9.51
CA TYR A 123 8.31 -0.40 -8.22
C TYR A 123 8.44 1.09 -7.97
N ILE A 124 7.46 1.65 -7.28
CA ILE A 124 7.47 3.01 -6.74
C ILE A 124 7.46 2.91 -5.21
N CYS A 125 8.41 3.58 -4.57
CA CYS A 125 8.49 3.73 -3.12
C CYS A 125 8.40 5.22 -2.76
N VAL A 126 7.30 5.61 -2.13
CA VAL A 126 7.04 6.95 -1.64
C VAL A 126 7.59 7.08 -0.24
N LEU A 127 8.57 7.97 -0.09
CA LEU A 127 9.30 8.25 1.12
C LEU A 127 8.57 9.33 1.93
N ARG A 128 8.52 9.16 3.25
CA ARG A 128 7.91 10.11 4.17
C ARG A 128 8.67 10.05 5.49
N SER A 129 8.90 11.19 6.16
CA SER A 129 9.58 11.16 7.46
C SER A 129 8.79 10.27 8.47
N PRO A 130 9.48 9.42 9.26
CA PRO A 130 8.84 8.55 10.24
C PRO A 130 7.93 9.30 11.20
N SER A 131 8.35 10.47 11.70
CA SER A 131 7.55 11.29 12.61
C SER A 131 6.21 11.69 12.01
N SER A 132 6.25 12.17 10.77
CA SER A 132 5.05 12.55 10.00
C SER A 132 4.18 11.33 9.67
N TRP A 133 4.80 10.20 9.33
CA TRP A 133 4.12 8.96 8.99
C TRP A 133 3.40 8.35 10.20
N ILE A 134 4.08 8.16 11.34
CA ILE A 134 3.52 7.64 12.61
C ILE A 134 2.35 8.50 13.06
N THR A 135 2.54 9.82 13.06
CA THR A 135 1.46 10.79 13.31
C THR A 135 0.26 10.51 12.40
N SER A 136 0.47 10.27 11.11
CA SER A 136 -0.61 10.03 10.16
C SER A 136 -1.31 8.70 10.35
N VAL A 137 -0.57 7.63 10.66
CA VAL A 137 -1.07 6.27 10.88
C VAL A 137 -1.96 6.24 12.12
N ILE A 138 -1.43 6.64 13.28
CA ILE A 138 -2.17 6.60 14.55
C ILE A 138 -3.47 7.41 14.47
N ASN A 139 -3.41 8.63 13.95
CA ASN A 139 -4.60 9.48 13.80
C ASN A 139 -5.61 8.93 12.78
N TYR A 140 -5.19 8.15 11.79
CA TYR A 140 -6.09 7.64 10.75
C TYR A 140 -6.87 6.42 11.24
N TRP A 141 -6.21 5.48 11.90
CA TRP A 141 -6.80 4.20 12.32
C TRP A 141 -7.67 4.31 13.57
N ASN A 142 -7.53 5.41 14.32
CA ASN A 142 -8.36 5.71 15.49
C ASN A 142 -9.50 6.72 15.22
N LYS A 143 -9.83 7.04 13.96
CA LYS A 143 -11.00 7.89 13.67
C LYS A 143 -12.31 7.14 13.94
N THR A 144 -13.16 7.73 14.77
CA THR A 144 -14.46 7.17 15.19
C THR A 144 -15.51 7.05 14.08
N ASN A 145 -15.37 7.80 12.98
CA ASN A 145 -16.42 7.98 11.97
C ASN A 145 -16.20 7.22 10.66
N MET A 146 -15.12 6.43 10.54
CA MET A 146 -14.92 5.62 9.34
C MET A 146 -15.77 4.36 9.42
N LEU A 147 -16.29 3.93 8.27
CA LEU A 147 -16.94 2.63 8.05
C LEU A 147 -16.13 1.50 8.71
N LYS A 148 -16.46 1.16 9.97
CA LYS A 148 -15.69 0.21 10.82
C LYS A 148 -15.24 -0.99 9.98
N PHE A 149 -16.18 -1.60 9.26
CA PHE A 149 -15.95 -2.81 8.47
C PHE A 149 -14.85 -2.73 7.39
N HIS A 150 -14.78 -1.66 6.58
CA HIS A 150 -13.76 -1.54 5.52
C HIS A 150 -12.36 -1.24 6.09
N PHE A 151 -12.33 -0.61 7.26
CA PHE A 151 -11.10 -0.30 7.98
C PHE A 151 -10.64 -1.47 8.85
N ASP A 152 -11.58 -2.29 9.32
CA ASP A 152 -11.30 -3.47 10.13
C ASP A 152 -10.51 -4.51 9.33
N ILE A 153 -10.68 -4.58 8.00
CA ILE A 153 -9.94 -5.53 7.16
C ILE A 153 -8.43 -5.27 7.19
N PRO A 154 -7.91 -4.11 6.72
CA PRO A 154 -6.49 -3.81 6.84
C PRO A 154 -6.02 -3.69 8.30
N LEU A 155 -6.85 -3.25 9.25
CA LEU A 155 -6.47 -3.30 10.66
C LEU A 155 -6.20 -4.73 11.14
N GLU A 156 -7.12 -5.65 10.88
CA GLU A 156 -7.03 -7.03 11.36
C GLU A 156 -5.93 -7.80 10.61
N PHE A 157 -5.99 -7.83 9.29
CA PHE A 157 -5.12 -8.69 8.50
C PHE A 157 -3.72 -8.12 8.29
N PHE A 158 -3.60 -6.81 8.05
CA PHE A 158 -2.29 -6.20 7.85
C PHE A 158 -1.67 -5.75 9.16
N TRP A 159 -2.31 -4.85 9.90
CA TRP A 159 -1.68 -4.28 11.08
C TRP A 159 -1.52 -5.30 12.21
N LYS A 160 -2.58 -6.02 12.59
CA LYS A 160 -2.52 -6.96 13.71
C LYS A 160 -1.80 -8.25 13.34
N HIS A 161 -2.20 -8.91 12.25
CA HIS A 161 -1.63 -10.21 11.90
C HIS A 161 -0.27 -10.14 11.19
N LYS A 162 -0.10 -9.26 10.19
CA LYS A 162 1.14 -9.19 9.41
C LYS A 162 2.21 -8.32 10.09
N VAL A 163 1.85 -7.15 10.61
CA VAL A 163 2.79 -6.20 11.26
C VAL A 163 2.92 -6.44 12.77
N GLY A 164 1.91 -7.00 13.44
CA GLY A 164 1.95 -7.26 14.89
C GLY A 164 1.57 -6.07 15.78
N VAL A 165 0.80 -5.11 15.25
CA VAL A 165 0.41 -3.86 15.93
C VAL A 165 -1.11 -3.70 15.95
N ASP A 166 -1.70 -3.54 17.14
CA ASP A 166 -3.08 -3.08 17.29
C ASP A 166 -3.12 -1.56 17.40
N LEU A 167 -3.31 -0.89 16.28
CA LEU A 167 -3.38 0.57 16.23
C LEU A 167 -4.56 1.16 17.02
N ARG A 168 -5.61 0.37 17.30
CA ARG A 168 -6.77 0.83 18.07
C ARG A 168 -6.61 0.73 19.57
N ALA A 169 -5.53 0.10 20.04
CA ALA A 169 -5.15 0.11 21.44
C ALA A 169 -4.50 1.44 21.86
N PHE A 170 -4.17 2.32 20.90
CA PHE A 170 -3.53 3.60 21.19
C PHE A 170 -4.45 4.54 21.98
N ASP A 171 -4.04 4.91 23.20
CA ASP A 171 -4.79 5.83 24.06
C ASP A 171 -4.32 7.28 23.86
N PHE A 172 -5.16 8.12 23.23
CA PHE A 172 -4.84 9.54 23.03
C PHE A 172 -4.77 10.37 24.32
N LYS A 173 -5.26 9.85 25.45
CA LYS A 173 -5.33 10.61 26.70
C LYS A 173 -4.15 10.37 27.62
N LYS A 174 -3.32 9.37 27.33
CA LYS A 174 -2.23 8.95 28.21
C LYS A 174 -0.96 8.76 27.42
N ASP A 175 0.14 9.25 27.96
CA ASP A 175 1.46 8.76 27.57
C ASP A 175 1.76 7.52 28.42
N ASN A 176 1.91 6.37 27.79
CA ASN A 176 2.02 5.10 28.50
C ASN A 176 2.91 4.11 27.72
N LYS A 177 3.32 3.05 28.41
CA LYS A 177 4.19 2.01 27.85
C LYS A 177 3.58 1.35 26.60
N GLU A 178 2.27 1.12 26.57
CA GLU A 178 1.57 0.50 25.44
C GLU A 178 1.62 1.37 24.18
N ASN A 179 1.43 2.68 24.32
CA ASN A 179 1.58 3.66 23.24
C ASN A 179 3.02 3.67 22.71
N GLN A 180 4.01 3.62 23.60
CA GLN A 180 5.41 3.54 23.19
C GLN A 180 5.71 2.23 22.45
N GLU A 181 5.21 1.09 22.94
CA GLU A 181 5.35 -0.20 22.26
C GLU A 181 4.72 -0.20 20.84
N ILE A 182 3.58 0.48 20.66
CA ILE A 182 2.97 0.70 19.34
C ILE A 182 3.89 1.55 18.45
N ILE A 183 4.42 2.65 18.96
CA ILE A 183 5.33 3.54 18.24
C ILE A 183 6.60 2.80 17.83
N ASP A 184 7.21 2.03 18.72
CA ASP A 184 8.44 1.28 18.46
C ASP A 184 8.25 0.23 17.37
N LYS A 185 7.12 -0.50 17.41
CA LYS A 185 6.78 -1.45 16.34
C LYS A 185 6.55 -0.77 15.00
N LEU A 186 5.93 0.42 15.00
CA LEU A 186 5.77 1.21 13.77
C LEU A 186 7.11 1.69 13.21
N ILE A 187 8.01 2.18 14.06
CA ILE A 187 9.37 2.57 13.66
C ILE A 187 10.08 1.35 13.06
N LYS A 188 10.12 0.23 13.79
CA LYS A 188 10.75 -1.01 13.33
C LYS A 188 10.22 -1.46 11.98
N PHE A 189 8.90 -1.52 11.82
CA PHE A 189 8.26 -1.90 10.56
C PHE A 189 8.66 -0.96 9.41
N TYR A 190 8.63 0.36 9.64
CA TYR A 190 8.88 1.33 8.58
C TYR A 190 10.35 1.32 8.11
N PHE A 191 11.29 1.18 9.04
CA PHE A 191 12.71 1.01 8.72
C PHE A 191 12.99 -0.33 8.03
N ASP A 192 12.44 -1.43 8.55
CA ASP A 192 12.61 -2.77 7.96
C ASP A 192 12.08 -2.82 6.52
N PHE A 193 10.86 -2.32 6.29
CA PHE A 193 10.29 -2.18 4.95
C PHE A 193 11.23 -1.38 4.04
N THR A 194 11.66 -0.19 4.49
CA THR A 194 12.44 0.74 3.67
C THR A 194 13.78 0.13 3.31
N GLU A 195 14.49 -0.47 4.25
CA GLU A 195 15.76 -1.17 4.02
C GLU A 195 15.58 -2.34 3.05
N LYS A 196 14.52 -3.15 3.21
CA LYS A 196 14.24 -4.30 2.34
C LYS A 196 13.96 -3.91 0.89
N THR A 197 13.55 -2.67 0.60
CA THR A 197 13.38 -2.23 -0.80
C THR A 197 14.68 -2.33 -1.61
N LYS A 198 15.86 -2.39 -0.97
CA LYS A 198 17.14 -2.67 -1.65
C LYS A 198 17.20 -4.03 -2.35
N LEU A 199 16.36 -4.98 -1.93
CA LEU A 199 16.27 -6.32 -2.52
C LEU A 199 15.57 -6.30 -3.89
N LEU A 200 14.77 -5.26 -4.14
CA LEU A 200 14.07 -5.10 -5.40
C LEU A 200 14.98 -4.46 -6.45
N LYS A 201 14.88 -4.98 -7.68
CA LYS A 201 15.74 -4.56 -8.78
C LYS A 201 15.42 -3.15 -9.26
N ASN A 202 14.16 -2.89 -9.64
CA ASN A 202 13.76 -1.64 -10.28
C ASN A 202 12.87 -0.81 -9.34
N VAL A 203 13.47 0.04 -8.50
CA VAL A 203 12.72 0.91 -7.56
C VAL A 203 12.94 2.37 -7.90
N THR A 204 11.85 3.10 -8.09
CA THR A 204 11.82 4.56 -8.14
C THR A 204 11.38 5.11 -6.78
N TYR A 205 12.28 5.84 -6.13
CA TYR A 205 11.96 6.57 -4.90
C TYR A 205 11.38 7.95 -5.22
N ILE A 206 10.33 8.33 -4.50
CA ILE A 206 9.65 9.64 -4.61
C ILE A 206 9.41 10.17 -3.21
N ASP A 207 9.87 11.37 -2.91
CA ASP A 207 9.49 12.02 -1.65
C ASP A 207 8.01 12.41 -1.67
N LEU A 208 7.28 12.18 -0.57
CA LEU A 208 5.85 12.52 -0.48
C LEU A 208 5.61 14.02 -0.71
N LYS A 209 6.53 14.89 -0.30
CA LYS A 209 6.45 16.34 -0.56
C LYS A 209 6.42 16.65 -2.07
N ASP A 210 7.09 15.82 -2.87
CA ASP A 210 7.31 16.02 -4.30
C ASP A 210 6.43 15.08 -5.15
N ILE A 211 5.46 14.37 -4.52
CA ILE A 211 4.63 13.37 -5.19
C ILE A 211 3.81 13.94 -6.36
N GLY A 212 3.42 15.22 -6.27
CA GLY A 212 2.71 15.92 -7.35
C GLY A 212 3.64 16.23 -8.52
N ASP A 213 4.84 16.72 -8.24
CA ASP A 213 5.84 17.06 -9.25
C ASP A 213 6.44 15.82 -9.90
N SER A 214 6.32 14.67 -9.24
CA SER A 214 6.78 13.37 -9.74
C SER A 214 5.78 12.66 -10.66
N ILE A 215 4.56 13.20 -10.86
CA ILE A 215 3.55 12.57 -11.73
C ILE A 215 4.05 12.33 -13.16
N PRO A 216 4.75 13.27 -13.85
CA PRO A 216 5.28 13.03 -15.19
C PRO A 216 6.22 11.81 -15.27
N LYS A 217 7.00 11.55 -14.22
CA LYS A 217 7.86 10.36 -14.15
C LYS A 217 7.02 9.09 -14.05
N VAL A 218 5.91 9.12 -13.32
CA VAL A 218 5.00 7.97 -13.22
C VAL A 218 4.28 7.74 -14.54
N GLU A 219 3.87 8.78 -15.24
CA GLU A 219 3.30 8.69 -16.60
C GLU A 219 4.24 7.93 -17.56
N GLU A 220 5.54 8.24 -17.52
CA GLU A 220 6.56 7.57 -18.33
C GLU A 220 6.71 6.08 -17.95
N LEU A 221 6.72 5.76 -16.64
CA LEU A 221 6.90 4.37 -16.18
C LEU A 221 5.76 3.45 -16.65
N ILE A 222 4.53 3.96 -16.65
CA ILE A 222 3.31 3.18 -16.97
C ILE A 222 2.79 3.39 -18.40
N ASP A 223 3.38 4.34 -19.14
CA ASP A 223 2.95 4.74 -20.48
C ASP A 223 1.45 5.13 -20.52
N GLU A 224 1.04 6.04 -19.62
CA GLU A 224 -0.31 6.60 -19.55
C GLU A 224 -0.29 8.04 -19.04
N LYS A 225 -1.26 8.85 -19.47
CA LYS A 225 -1.43 10.22 -18.99
C LYS A 225 -2.27 10.29 -17.73
N ALA A 226 -1.88 11.17 -16.82
CA ALA A 226 -2.62 11.43 -15.61
C ALA A 226 -3.94 12.17 -15.91
N ALA A 227 -5.01 11.73 -15.25
CA ALA A 227 -6.31 12.40 -15.22
C ALA A 227 -6.40 13.30 -13.98
N VAL A 228 -5.52 14.31 -13.90
CA VAL A 228 -5.27 15.11 -12.68
C VAL A 228 -6.50 15.85 -12.14
N LYS A 229 -7.56 16.03 -12.95
CA LYS A 229 -8.81 16.69 -12.57
C LYS A 229 -9.51 16.03 -11.36
N ASP A 230 -9.19 14.78 -11.03
CA ASP A 230 -9.79 14.03 -9.92
C ASP A 230 -8.83 13.73 -8.75
N SER A 231 -7.63 14.33 -8.74
CA SER A 231 -6.60 14.00 -7.74
C SER A 231 -6.97 14.47 -6.31
N TRP A 232 -7.46 13.54 -5.49
CA TRP A 232 -7.90 13.84 -4.12
C TRP A 232 -6.70 13.92 -3.15
N LYS A 233 -6.33 15.14 -2.72
CA LYS A 233 -5.51 15.37 -1.52
C LYS A 233 -6.41 15.68 -0.32
N ARG A 234 -6.38 14.83 0.71
CA ARG A 234 -7.15 15.05 1.95
C ARG A 234 -6.23 15.54 3.04
N GLU A 235 -6.29 16.84 3.33
CA GLU A 235 -5.63 17.40 4.51
C GLU A 235 -6.43 17.07 5.77
N ASN A 236 -5.77 16.45 6.75
CA ASN A 236 -6.39 16.22 8.05
C ASN A 236 -6.22 17.46 8.93
N LYS A 237 -7.23 18.34 8.94
CA LYS A 237 -7.17 19.64 9.65
C LYS A 237 -7.11 19.54 11.18
N LYS A 238 -7.46 18.39 11.78
CA LYS A 238 -7.35 18.16 13.24
C LYS A 238 -6.65 16.83 13.51
N LYS A 239 -5.47 16.89 14.13
CA LYS A 239 -4.71 15.73 14.62
C LYS A 239 -4.85 15.71 16.15
N GLN A 240 -5.22 14.56 16.71
CA GLN A 240 -5.30 14.34 18.17
C GLN A 240 -3.94 13.97 18.76
N PHE A 241 -3.09 13.33 17.95
CA PHE A 241 -1.74 12.94 18.33
C PHE A 241 -0.72 13.56 17.38
N ILE A 242 0.45 13.92 17.88
CA ILE A 242 1.60 14.37 17.10
C ILE A 242 2.83 13.66 17.67
N TYR A 243 3.52 12.90 16.83
CA TYR A 243 4.81 12.31 17.13
C TYR A 243 5.91 13.12 16.46
N LYS A 244 6.98 13.39 17.20
CA LYS A 244 8.18 14.05 16.71
C LYS A 244 9.41 13.42 17.36
N ASN A 245 10.32 12.93 16.55
CA ASN A 245 11.62 12.43 16.99
C ASN A 245 12.67 12.72 15.93
N ASP A 246 13.46 13.77 16.16
CA ASP A 246 14.43 14.28 15.18
C ASP A 246 15.55 13.26 14.92
N SER A 247 15.95 12.46 15.92
CA SER A 247 16.96 11.41 15.76
C SER A 247 16.50 10.29 14.84
N ILE A 248 15.23 9.87 14.95
CA ILE A 248 14.65 8.84 14.07
C ILE A 248 14.45 9.38 12.66
N ASP A 249 14.01 10.64 12.52
CA ASP A 249 13.87 11.25 11.20
C ASP A 249 15.23 11.41 10.50
N GLU A 250 16.28 11.79 11.23
CA GLU A 250 17.65 11.88 10.69
C GLU A 250 18.21 10.51 10.28
N ALA A 251 18.05 9.48 11.11
CA ALA A 251 18.46 8.12 10.76
C ALA A 251 17.75 7.62 9.49
N TYR A 252 16.47 7.98 9.30
CA TYR A 252 15.70 7.64 8.11
C TYR A 252 16.18 8.41 6.87
N ASN A 253 16.54 9.69 7.02
CA ASN A 253 17.11 10.49 5.93
C ASN A 253 18.43 9.88 5.44
N GLN A 254 19.30 9.44 6.37
CA GLN A 254 20.57 8.78 6.02
C GLN A 254 20.34 7.48 5.26
N LEU A 255 19.43 6.64 5.77
CA LEU A 255 19.02 5.40 5.10
C LEU A 255 18.52 5.66 3.67
N THR A 256 17.57 6.59 3.52
CA THR A 256 16.94 6.85 2.22
C THR A 256 17.89 7.53 1.23
N ALA A 257 18.78 8.42 1.70
CA ALA A 257 19.83 9.00 0.87
C ALA A 257 20.72 7.90 0.24
N GLY A 258 21.17 6.93 1.03
CA GLY A 258 21.97 5.81 0.56
C GLY A 258 21.22 4.92 -0.46
N LEU A 259 19.93 4.68 -0.24
CA LEU A 259 19.10 3.91 -1.18
C LEU A 259 18.89 4.64 -2.51
N VAL A 260 18.65 5.95 -2.47
CA VAL A 260 18.45 6.80 -3.66
C VAL A 260 19.75 6.89 -4.47
N GLU A 261 20.89 7.12 -3.81
CA GLU A 261 22.19 7.21 -4.44
C GLU A 261 22.58 5.90 -5.12
N LYS A 262 22.44 4.76 -4.41
CA LYS A 262 22.73 3.44 -4.98
C LYS A 262 21.93 3.17 -6.26
N LYS A 263 20.65 3.55 -6.30
CA LYS A 263 19.78 3.35 -7.48
C LYS A 263 20.08 4.30 -8.64
N LYS A 264 20.71 5.46 -8.41
CA LYS A 264 21.20 6.32 -9.50
C LYS A 264 22.40 5.72 -10.22
N HIS A 265 23.21 4.93 -9.52
CA HIS A 265 24.45 4.33 -10.05
C HIS A 265 24.29 2.89 -10.53
N GLU A 266 23.16 2.24 -10.27
CA GLU A 266 22.84 0.95 -10.91
C GLU A 266 22.51 1.18 -12.39
N PRO A 267 23.22 0.51 -13.33
CA PRO A 267 22.92 0.66 -14.75
C PRO A 267 21.47 0.24 -14.99
N MET A 268 20.66 1.16 -15.52
CA MET A 268 19.35 0.82 -16.04
C MET A 268 19.56 -0.27 -17.10
N VAL A 269 19.13 -1.50 -16.79
CA VAL A 269 19.11 -2.59 -17.77
C VAL A 269 18.07 -2.19 -18.80
N ARG A 270 18.49 -1.43 -19.82
CA ARG A 270 17.69 -1.19 -21.03
C ARG A 270 17.48 -2.55 -21.65
N ARG A 271 16.30 -3.16 -21.40
CA ARG A 271 15.87 -4.32 -22.17
C ARG A 271 15.63 -3.82 -23.59
N LEU A 272 16.55 -4.18 -24.48
CA LEU A 272 16.31 -4.12 -25.92
C LEU A 272 15.00 -4.87 -26.18
N VAL A 273 14.02 -4.14 -26.69
CA VAL A 273 12.78 -4.70 -27.19
C VAL A 273 13.15 -5.51 -28.43
N SER A 274 13.12 -6.84 -28.33
CA SER A 274 13.17 -7.77 -29.47
C SER A 274 11.76 -8.16 -29.85
#